data_AF-A0A7J7L8A8-F1
#
_entry.id   AF-A0A7J7L8A8-F1
#
_cell.length_a   1.000
_cell.length_b   1.000
_cell.length_c   1.000
_cell.angle_alpha   90.00
_cell.angle_beta   90.00
_cell.angle_gamma   90.00
#
_symmetry.space_group_name_H-M   'P 1'
#
loop_
_entity.id
_entity.type
_entity.pdbx_description
1 polymer ?
#
loop_
_entity_poly.entity_id
_entity_poly.type
_entity_poly.pdbx_seq_one_letter_code
_entity_poly.pdbx_strand_id
1 'polypeptide(L)'
;MNPNTDYYCLRTFDSYFAQDISLPVGTSISFRQTADGKLITEINGKQIGAVHSKELCKAFFDMYIGDGPVSMQAKEEIARNVGGIMRRC
;
A
#
# COMPACT_ATOMS: atom_id res chain seq x y z
N MET A 1 -23.10 -2.89 2.06
CA MET A 1 -22.32 -2.79 0.81
C MET A 1 -22.91 -1.68 -0.02
N ASN A 2 -22.10 -0.72 -0.48
CA ASN A 2 -22.56 0.35 -1.37
C ASN A 2 -22.58 -0.19 -2.81
N PRO A 3 -23.75 -0.28 -3.47
CA PRO A 3 -23.88 -0.82 -4.82
C PRO A 3 -23.24 0.08 -5.89
N ASN A 4 -22.85 1.31 -5.54
CA ASN A 4 -22.19 2.25 -6.45
C ASN A 4 -20.66 2.28 -6.28
N THR A 5 -20.08 1.45 -5.40
CA THR A 5 -18.62 1.37 -5.28
C THR A 5 -18.07 0.71 -6.54
N ASP A 6 -17.37 1.50 -7.35
CA ASP A 6 -16.63 0.98 -8.49
C ASP A 6 -15.41 0.18 -8.00
N TYR A 7 -15.54 -1.15 -8.04
CA TYR A 7 -14.46 -2.09 -7.70
C TYR A 7 -13.42 -2.24 -8.83
N TYR A 8 -13.47 -1.43 -9.88
CA TYR A 8 -12.52 -1.50 -10.99
C TYR A 8 -11.06 -1.38 -10.51
N CYS A 9 -10.77 -0.49 -9.56
CA CYS A 9 -9.43 -0.32 -9.03
C CYS A 9 -8.92 -1.59 -8.32
N LEU A 10 -9.79 -2.26 -7.55
CA LEU A 10 -9.48 -3.51 -6.86
C LEU A 10 -9.30 -4.66 -7.86
N ARG A 11 -10.19 -4.80 -8.83
CA ARG A 11 -10.03 -5.83 -9.89
C ARG A 11 -8.75 -5.62 -10.70
N THR A 12 -8.38 -4.37 -10.98
CA THR A 12 -7.12 -4.05 -11.67
C THR A 12 -5.93 -4.41 -10.79
N PHE A 13 -5.96 -4.06 -9.50
CA PHE A 13 -4.92 -4.43 -8.55
C PHE A 13 -4.75 -5.96 -8.43
N ASP A 14 -5.85 -6.69 -8.25
CA ASP A 14 -5.86 -8.15 -8.13
C ASP A 14 -5.30 -8.82 -9.39
N SER A 15 -5.52 -8.24 -10.57
CA SER A 15 -5.03 -8.78 -11.84
C SER A 15 -3.50 -8.86 -11.92
N TYR A 16 -2.77 -8.04 -11.15
CA TYR A 16 -1.30 -8.08 -11.08
C TYR A 16 -0.77 -9.33 -10.41
N PHE A 17 -1.62 -10.05 -9.68
CA PHE A 17 -1.32 -11.28 -8.95
C PHE A 17 -2.09 -12.48 -9.52
N ALA A 18 -2.65 -12.37 -10.73
CA ALA A 18 -3.48 -13.43 -11.33
C ALA A 18 -2.68 -14.70 -11.70
N GLN A 19 -1.37 -14.57 -11.87
CA GLN A 19 -0.47 -15.71 -12.00
C GLN A 19 0.22 -15.98 -10.67
N ASP A 20 0.48 -17.24 -10.36
CA ASP A 20 1.23 -17.61 -9.16
C ASP A 20 2.59 -16.92 -9.15
N ILE A 21 2.83 -16.10 -8.12
CA ILE A 21 4.10 -15.45 -7.88
C ILE A 21 4.79 -16.19 -6.75
N SER A 22 5.97 -16.76 -7.02
CA SER A 22 6.80 -17.35 -5.99
C SER A 22 7.33 -16.26 -5.05
N LEU A 23 7.10 -16.42 -3.74
CA LEU A 23 7.56 -15.52 -2.69
C LEU A 23 8.52 -16.25 -1.74
N PRO A 24 9.73 -16.64 -2.19
CA PRO A 24 10.72 -17.24 -1.31
C PRO A 24 11.12 -16.25 -0.20
N VAL A 25 11.64 -16.80 0.91
CA VAL A 25 12.15 -16.00 2.02
C VAL A 25 13.18 -15.00 1.51
N GLY A 26 13.05 -13.74 1.93
CA GLY A 26 13.88 -12.62 1.46
C GLY A 26 13.27 -11.83 0.29
N THR A 27 12.16 -12.29 -0.30
CA THR A 27 11.43 -11.52 -1.32
C THR A 27 10.88 -10.24 -0.71
N SER A 28 11.13 -9.11 -1.37
CA SER A 28 10.58 -7.81 -0.98
C SER A 28 9.45 -7.41 -1.94
N ILE A 29 8.25 -7.20 -1.39
CA ILE A 29 7.13 -6.59 -2.09
C ILE A 29 7.02 -5.15 -1.62
N SER A 30 7.09 -4.20 -2.55
CA SER A 30 7.04 -2.77 -2.25
C SER A 30 5.79 -2.16 -2.86
N PHE A 31 5.07 -1.38 -2.04
CA PHE A 31 3.92 -0.60 -2.46
C PHE A 31 4.26 0.87 -2.29
N ARG A 32 4.00 1.67 -3.33
CA ARG A 32 4.34 3.09 -3.35
C ARG A 32 3.15 3.91 -3.83
N GLN A 33 2.74 4.89 -3.04
CA GLN A 33 1.85 5.94 -3.51
C GLN A 33 2.65 7.04 -4.19
N THR A 34 2.27 7.41 -5.40
CA THR A 34 2.78 8.60 -6.10
C THR A 34 1.97 9.84 -5.74
N ALA A 35 2.54 11.03 -5.98
CA ALA A 35 1.86 12.30 -5.75
C ALA A 35 0.58 12.46 -6.59
N ASP A 36 0.54 11.88 -7.79
CA ASP A 36 -0.66 11.85 -8.65
C ASP A 36 -1.71 10.82 -8.20
N GLY A 37 -1.46 10.01 -7.17
CA GLY A 37 -2.45 9.08 -6.62
C GLY A 37 -2.46 7.70 -7.26
N LYS A 38 -1.31 7.23 -7.77
CA LYS A 38 -1.12 5.85 -8.23
C LYS A 38 -0.54 5.00 -7.11
N LEU A 39 -1.07 3.79 -6.94
CA LEU A 39 -0.48 2.73 -6.16
C LEU A 39 0.38 1.86 -7.08
N ILE A 40 1.70 2.00 -6.99
CA ILE A 40 2.68 1.18 -7.72
C ILE A 40 3.02 -0.05 -6.87
N THR A 41 3.05 -1.21 -7.51
CA THR A 41 3.45 -2.49 -6.90
C THR A 41 4.74 -2.99 -7.55
N GLU A 42 5.73 -3.28 -6.72
CA GLU A 42 7.04 -3.78 -7.13
C GLU A 42 7.36 -5.09 -6.37
N ILE A 43 7.98 -6.05 -7.05
CA ILE A 43 8.52 -7.27 -6.44
C ILE A 43 10.00 -7.34 -6.77
N ASN A 44 10.86 -7.41 -5.75
CA ASN A 44 12.31 -7.36 -5.89
C ASN A 44 12.80 -6.21 -6.79
N GLY A 45 12.19 -5.02 -6.61
CA GLY A 45 12.50 -3.82 -7.38
C GLY A 45 11.94 -3.78 -8.81
N LYS A 46 11.27 -4.83 -9.29
CA LYS A 46 10.60 -4.84 -10.58
C LYS A 46 9.14 -4.46 -10.42
N GLN A 47 8.70 -3.39 -11.08
CA GLN A 47 7.29 -3.01 -11.14
C GLN A 47 6.48 -4.11 -11.86
N ILE A 48 5.41 -4.56 -11.20
CA ILE A 48 4.45 -5.52 -11.78
C ILE A 48 3.09 -4.89 -12.08
N GLY A 49 2.80 -3.71 -11.52
CA GLY A 49 1.54 -3.03 -11.78
C GLY A 49 1.44 -1.63 -11.17
N ALA A 50 0.47 -0.85 -11.64
CA ALA A 50 0.15 0.48 -11.13
C ALA A 50 -1.34 0.77 -11.27
N VAL A 51 -2.06 1.07 -10.18
CA VAL A 51 -3.48 1.47 -10.23
C VAL A 51 -3.62 2.94 -9.87
N HIS A 52 -4.29 3.72 -10.70
CA HIS A 52 -4.60 5.11 -10.38
C HIS A 52 -5.92 5.18 -9.58
N SER A 53 -5.84 5.30 -8.26
CA SER A 53 -6.99 5.51 -7.37
C SER A 53 -6.51 6.00 -6.00
N LYS A 54 -6.95 7.20 -5.61
CA LYS A 54 -6.61 7.79 -4.32
C LYS A 54 -7.30 7.06 -3.16
N GLU A 55 -8.50 6.56 -3.41
CA GLU A 55 -9.29 5.76 -2.47
C GLU A 55 -8.59 4.43 -2.19
N LEU A 56 -8.09 3.76 -3.24
CA LEU A 56 -7.31 2.54 -3.07
C LEU A 56 -6.01 2.83 -2.30
N CYS A 57 -5.27 3.89 -2.65
CA CYS A 57 -4.07 4.27 -1.91
C CYS A 57 -4.38 4.48 -0.41
N LYS A 58 -5.42 5.27 -0.12
CA LYS A 58 -5.84 5.53 1.26
C LYS A 58 -6.19 4.23 1.98
N ALA A 59 -7.09 3.42 1.41
CA ALA A 59 -7.51 2.16 2.02
C ALA A 59 -6.32 1.20 2.23
N PHE A 60 -5.38 1.16 1.27
CA PHE A 60 -4.22 0.28 1.34
C PHE A 60 -3.29 0.65 2.50
N PHE A 61 -2.94 1.92 2.64
CA PHE A 61 -2.07 2.37 3.73
C PHE A 61 -2.79 2.47 5.08
N ASP A 62 -4.11 2.62 5.10
CA ASP A 62 -4.92 2.56 6.32
C ASP A 62 -4.74 1.22 7.06
N MET A 63 -4.53 0.11 6.31
CA MET A 63 -4.20 -1.19 6.90
C MET A 63 -2.87 -1.21 7.68
N TYR A 64 -1.99 -0.22 7.52
CA TYR A 64 -0.67 -0.19 8.18
C TYR A 64 -0.50 0.98 9.15
N ILE A 65 -1.08 2.14 8.84
CA ILE A 65 -0.94 3.36 9.63
C ILE A 65 -2.28 3.96 10.08
N GLY A 66 -3.40 3.36 9.67
CA GLY A 66 -4.75 3.71 10.09
C GLY A 66 -5.10 3.17 11.47
N ASP A 67 -6.39 3.18 11.84
CA ASP A 67 -6.84 2.91 13.21
C ASP A 67 -6.69 1.44 13.65
N GLY A 68 -6.84 0.49 12.72
CA GLY A 68 -6.64 -0.95 12.96
C GLY A 68 -5.52 -1.55 12.12
N PRO A 69 -4.24 -1.24 12.41
CA PRO A 69 -3.13 -1.64 11.57
C PRO A 69 -2.78 -3.12 11.74
N VAL A 70 -2.22 -3.73 10.70
CA VAL A 70 -1.68 -5.10 10.72
C VAL A 70 -0.56 -5.27 11.74
N SER A 71 0.20 -4.20 12.02
CA SER A 71 1.25 -4.18 13.04
C SER A 71 1.21 -2.89 13.84
N MET A 72 0.77 -2.99 15.10
CA MET A 72 0.77 -1.86 16.04
C MET A 72 2.19 -1.33 16.29
N GLN A 73 3.16 -2.24 16.43
CA GLN A 73 4.56 -1.86 16.63
C GLN A 73 5.09 -0.99 15.49
N ALA A 74 4.81 -1.38 14.24
CA ALA A 74 5.25 -0.61 13.07
C ALA A 74 4.58 0.78 13.03
N LYS A 75 3.27 0.87 13.30
CA LYS A 75 2.56 2.16 13.38
C LYS A 75 3.18 3.08 14.43
N GLU A 76 3.46 2.56 15.63
CA GLU A 76 4.06 3.33 16.72
C GLU A 76 5.48 3.80 16.40
N GLU A 77 6.30 2.95 15.78
CA GLU A 77 7.65 3.32 15.36
C GLU A 77 7.64 4.42 14.30
N ILE A 78 6.78 4.30 13.29
CA ILE A 78 6.58 5.34 12.27
C ILE A 78 6.12 6.65 12.94
N ALA A 79 5.12 6.61 13.82
CA ALA A 79 4.59 7.79 14.50
C ALA A 79 5.67 8.49 15.34
N ARG A 80 6.49 7.73 16.07
CA ARG A 80 7.61 8.25 16.87
C ARG A 80 8.66 8.93 15.99
N ASN A 81 9.02 8.31 14.87
CA ASN A 81 10.04 8.81 13.95
C ASN A 81 9.56 10.10 13.25
N VAL A 82 8.33 10.10 12.73
CA VAL A 82 7.71 11.30 12.11
C VAL A 82 7.56 12.43 13.13
N GLY A 83 7.04 12.14 14.32
CA GLY A 83 6.93 13.13 15.40
C GLY A 83 8.28 13.66 15.89
N GLY A 84 9.36 12.88 15.74
CA GLY A 84 10.72 13.32 15.97
C GLY A 84 11.20 14.34 14.94
N ILE A 85 10.89 14.13 13.66
CA ILE A 85 11.21 15.06 12.56
C ILE A 85 10.44 16.37 12.72
N MET A 86 9.12 16.29 12.97
CA MET A 86 8.27 17.48 13.10
C MET A 86 8.68 18.40 14.25
N ARG A 87 9.29 17.87 15.32
CA ARG A 87 9.80 18.67 16.45
C ARG A 87 11.16 19.34 16.18
N ARG A 88 11.86 18.92 15.14
CA ARG A 88 13.17 19.47 14.74
C ARG A 88 13.04 20.54 13.65
N CYS A 89 11.87 20.66 13.04
CA CYS A 89 11.49 21.74 12.12
C CYS A 89 10.89 22.91 12.92
#